data_AF-A0A1F9VA30-F1
#
_entry.id   AF-A0A1F9VA30-F1
#
_cell.length_a   1.000
_cell.length_b   1.000
_cell.length_c   1.000
_cell.angle_alpha   90.00
_cell.angle_beta   90.00
_cell.angle_gamma   90.00
#
_symmetry.space_group_name_H-M   'P 1'
#
loop_
_entity.id
_entity.type
_entity.pdbx_description
1 polymer ?
#
loop_
_entity_poly.entity_id
_entity_poly.type
_entity_poly.pdbx_seq_one_letter_code
_entity_poly.pdbx_strand_id
1 'polypeptide(L)'
;MSKLFNTKFHPKGMQNLATFEIKEGFIFTTQDHPDGQDLDPWYQIRENKIYPSPTHPQKSPIQYPWYEIVENKVYPTEFHPHGKENVPWFEIHD
;
A
#
# COMPACT_ATOMS: atom_id res chain seq x y z
N MET A 1 12.12 8.92 5.69
CA MET A 1 10.72 9.10 5.22
C MET A 1 10.37 7.79 4.58
N SER A 2 9.54 6.98 5.22
CA SER A 2 9.42 5.59 4.78
C SER A 2 8.67 5.47 3.45
N LYS A 3 9.07 4.50 2.62
CA LYS A 3 8.60 4.26 1.26
C LYS A 3 8.26 2.79 1.07
N LEU A 4 7.26 2.48 0.25
CA LEU A 4 6.87 1.12 -0.10
C LEU A 4 7.39 0.75 -1.48
N PHE A 5 7.97 -0.43 -1.60
CA PHE A 5 8.49 -1.00 -2.84
C PHE A 5 7.79 -2.32 -3.13
N ASN A 6 7.38 -2.53 -4.39
CA ASN A 6 6.81 -3.81 -4.79
C ASN A 6 7.84 -4.93 -4.62
N THR A 7 7.47 -5.99 -3.92
CA THR A 7 8.27 -7.22 -3.90
C THR A 7 8.05 -8.00 -5.20
N LYS A 8 8.84 -9.07 -5.39
CA LYS A 8 8.61 -10.04 -6.48
C LYS A 8 7.25 -10.76 -6.44
N PHE A 9 6.53 -10.68 -5.31
CA PHE A 9 5.22 -11.31 -5.13
C PHE A 9 4.06 -10.36 -5.41
N HIS A 10 4.32 -9.07 -5.60
CA HIS A 10 3.29 -8.12 -5.98
C HIS A 10 2.67 -8.51 -7.35
N PRO A 11 1.35 -8.41 -7.56
CA PRO A 11 0.71 -8.81 -8.82
C PRO A 11 1.20 -8.05 -10.06
N LYS A 12 1.67 -6.81 -9.87
CA LYS A 12 2.31 -5.98 -10.91
C LYS A 12 3.82 -6.23 -11.08
N GLY A 13 4.39 -7.20 -10.36
CA GLY A 13 5.82 -7.50 -10.34
C GLY A 13 6.65 -6.59 -9.44
N MET A 14 7.91 -6.96 -9.26
CA MET A 14 8.90 -6.24 -8.44
C MET A 14 9.24 -4.87 -9.04
N GLN A 15 9.52 -3.89 -8.18
CA GLN A 15 9.98 -2.57 -8.59
C GLN A 15 11.13 -2.10 -7.70
N ASN A 16 12.19 -1.56 -8.31
CA ASN A 16 13.35 -1.03 -7.59
C ASN A 16 13.17 0.44 -7.13
N LEU A 17 12.14 1.11 -7.65
CA LEU A 17 11.73 2.46 -7.28
C LEU A 17 10.50 2.39 -6.38
N ALA A 18 10.40 3.33 -5.44
CA ALA A 18 9.31 3.37 -4.48
C ALA A 18 7.98 3.54 -5.22
N THR A 19 7.03 2.66 -4.97
CA THR A 19 5.68 2.70 -5.53
C THR A 19 4.78 3.63 -4.71
N PHE A 20 5.00 3.66 -3.39
CA PHE A 20 4.33 4.62 -2.50
C PHE A 20 5.30 5.29 -1.52
N GLU A 21 4.88 6.41 -0.95
CA GLU A 21 5.54 7.09 0.16
C GLU A 21 4.59 7.22 1.36
N ILE A 22 5.14 7.09 2.57
CA ILE A 22 4.42 7.28 3.83
C ILE A 22 4.71 8.68 4.36
N LYS A 23 3.66 9.48 4.58
CA LYS A 23 3.73 10.81 5.19
C LYS A 23 2.62 10.95 6.22
N GLU A 24 3.00 11.20 7.48
CA GLU A 24 2.06 11.46 8.59
C GLU A 24 0.96 10.39 8.74
N GLY A 25 1.31 9.11 8.54
CA GLY A 25 0.37 8.00 8.62
C GLY A 25 -0.52 7.82 7.39
N PHE A 26 -0.31 8.58 6.32
CA PHE A 26 -0.97 8.42 5.04
C PHE A 26 0.00 7.91 3.97
N ILE A 27 -0.53 7.21 2.97
CA ILE A 27 0.24 6.59 1.89
C ILE A 27 -0.17 7.23 0.57
N PHE A 28 0.81 7.80 -0.13
CA PHE A 28 0.63 8.51 -1.41
C PHE A 28 1.38 7.77 -2.52
N THR A 29 0.85 7.81 -3.74
CA THR A 29 1.58 7.29 -4.90
C THR A 29 2.76 8.21 -5.21
N THR A 30 3.87 7.61 -5.64
CA THR A 30 5.01 8.37 -6.16
C THR A 30 4.87 8.58 -7.67
N GLN A 31 5.79 9.33 -8.28
CA GLN A 31 5.90 9.43 -9.74
C GLN A 31 6.16 8.08 -10.43
N ASP A 32 6.73 7.12 -9.70
CA ASP A 32 7.08 5.79 -10.20
C ASP A 32 5.95 4.77 -9.96
N HIS A 33 4.82 5.21 -9.41
CA HIS A 33 3.62 4.39 -9.35
C HIS A 33 3.08 4.16 -10.77
N PRO A 34 2.60 2.94 -11.13
CA PRO A 34 2.10 2.66 -12.49
C PRO A 34 0.96 3.57 -12.97
N ASP A 35 0.20 4.12 -12.02
CA ASP A 35 -0.93 5.03 -12.29
C ASP A 35 -0.52 6.52 -12.15
N GLY A 36 0.77 6.80 -11.95
CA GLY A 36 1.33 8.13 -11.72
C GLY A 36 1.22 8.64 -10.27
N GLN A 37 1.80 9.81 -10.05
CA GLN A 37 1.72 10.51 -8.76
C GLN A 37 0.35 11.14 -8.55
N ASP A 38 -0.15 11.01 -7.32
CA ASP A 38 -1.39 11.62 -6.84
C ASP A 38 -1.07 12.51 -5.62
N LEU A 39 -1.80 13.62 -5.50
CA LEU A 39 -1.68 14.53 -4.36
C LEU A 39 -2.55 14.08 -3.18
N ASP A 40 -3.60 13.31 -3.45
CA ASP A 40 -4.45 12.74 -2.42
C ASP A 40 -3.91 11.39 -1.95
N PRO A 41 -4.04 11.06 -0.65
CA PRO A 41 -3.57 9.78 -0.16
C PRO A 41 -4.44 8.66 -0.72
N TRP A 42 -3.85 7.53 -1.06
CA TRP A 42 -4.57 6.33 -1.44
C TRP A 42 -4.94 5.50 -0.21
N TYR A 43 -4.11 5.53 0.82
CA TYR A 43 -4.35 4.77 2.04
C TYR A 43 -4.05 5.56 3.30
N GLN A 44 -4.61 5.09 4.41
CA GLN A 44 -4.31 5.54 5.76
C GLN A 44 -3.85 4.36 6.60
N ILE A 45 -2.75 4.54 7.30
CA ILE A 45 -2.24 3.62 8.31
C ILE A 45 -2.97 3.89 9.62
N ARG A 46 -3.54 2.84 10.20
CA ARG A 46 -4.13 2.85 11.54
C ARG A 46 -3.54 1.66 12.28
N GLU A 47 -2.74 1.93 13.31
CA GLU A 47 -1.93 0.92 14.00
C GLU A 47 -1.02 0.16 12.99
N ASN A 48 -1.16 -1.16 12.89
CA ASN A 48 -0.42 -1.99 11.94
C ASN A 48 -1.24 -2.36 10.70
N LYS A 49 -2.31 -1.62 10.40
CA LYS A 49 -3.24 -1.92 9.30
C LYS A 49 -3.33 -0.75 8.32
N ILE A 50 -3.50 -1.07 7.04
CA ILE A 50 -3.59 -0.08 5.95
C ILE A 50 -5.00 -0.13 5.38
N TYR A 51 -5.72 0.98 5.49
CA TYR A 51 -7.09 1.15 5.03
C TYR A 51 -7.14 2.00 3.77
N PRO A 52 -8.03 1.71 2.81
CA PRO A 52 -8.34 2.66 1.73
C PRO A 52 -8.74 4.01 2.31
N SER A 53 -8.25 5.09 1.71
CA SER A 53 -8.73 6.43 1.99
C SER A 53 -10.05 6.71 1.26
N PRO A 54 -10.81 7.75 1.64
CA PRO A 54 -11.98 8.20 0.87
C PRO A 54 -11.66 8.64 -0.57
N THR A 55 -10.42 9.03 -0.84
CA THR A 55 -9.91 9.48 -2.13
C THR A 55 -9.30 8.34 -2.97
N HIS A 56 -9.25 7.12 -2.45
CA HIS A 56 -8.72 5.97 -3.18
C HIS A 56 -9.48 5.76 -4.50
N PRO A 57 -8.80 5.56 -5.66
CA PRO A 57 -9.42 5.57 -6.98
C PRO A 57 -10.48 4.47 -7.19
N GLN A 58 -10.35 3.35 -6.47
CA GLN A 58 -11.33 2.25 -6.54
C GLN A 58 -12.59 2.47 -5.69
N LYS A 59 -12.74 3.63 -5.01
CA LYS A 59 -13.91 3.98 -4.17
C LYS A 59 -14.32 2.86 -3.20
N SER A 60 -13.32 2.25 -2.59
CA SER A 60 -13.49 1.00 -1.85
C SER A 60 -14.03 1.23 -0.44
N PRO A 61 -14.68 0.22 0.18
CA PRO A 61 -15.13 0.34 1.56
C PRO A 61 -13.96 0.66 2.51
N ILE A 62 -14.03 1.81 3.18
CA ILE A 62 -12.95 2.34 4.04
C ILE A 62 -12.91 1.70 5.44
N GLN A 63 -13.89 0.83 5.75
CA GLN A 63 -14.04 0.21 7.07
C GLN A 63 -13.13 -1.00 7.29
N TYR A 64 -12.60 -1.60 6.22
CA TYR A 64 -11.79 -2.81 6.31
C TYR A 64 -10.37 -2.58 5.81
N PRO A 65 -9.35 -3.12 6.50
CA PRO A 65 -7.97 -2.92 6.11
C PRO A 65 -7.66 -3.78 4.89
N TRP A 66 -7.09 -3.18 3.86
CA TRP A 66 -6.63 -3.89 2.67
C TRP A 66 -5.30 -4.59 2.89
N TYR A 67 -4.47 -4.03 3.77
CA TYR A 67 -3.19 -4.64 4.09
C TYR A 67 -2.91 -4.63 5.59
N GLU A 68 -2.00 -5.51 5.99
CA GLU A 68 -1.40 -5.56 7.31
C GLU A 68 0.11 -5.39 7.20
N ILE A 69 0.66 -4.61 8.13
CA ILE A 69 2.08 -4.41 8.32
C ILE A 69 2.56 -5.40 9.38
N VAL A 70 3.52 -6.24 9.01
CA VAL A 70 4.24 -7.14 9.92
C VAL A 70 5.72 -6.86 9.75
N GLU A 71 6.36 -6.32 10.79
CA GLU A 71 7.71 -5.75 10.71
C GLU A 71 7.76 -4.66 9.61
N ASN A 72 8.59 -4.84 8.58
CA ASN A 72 8.70 -3.93 7.43
C ASN A 72 8.03 -4.49 6.17
N LYS A 73 7.11 -5.44 6.31
CA LYS A 73 6.46 -6.13 5.19
C LYS A 73 4.96 -5.90 5.21
N VAL A 74 4.39 -5.71 4.03
CA VAL A 74 2.97 -5.40 3.83
C VAL A 74 2.28 -6.55 3.10
N TYR A 75 1.29 -7.16 3.74
CA TYR A 75 0.56 -8.33 3.25
C TYR A 75 -0.88 -7.97 2.96
N PRO A 76 -1.47 -8.44 1.83
CA PRO A 76 -2.89 -8.25 1.59
C PRO A 76 -3.72 -9.10 2.57
N THR A 77 -4.79 -8.51 3.10
CA THR A 77 -5.73 -9.19 4.00
C THR A 77 -6.85 -9.88 3.21
N GLU A 78 -7.76 -10.59 3.89
CA GLU A 78 -8.98 -11.11 3.25
C GLU A 78 -9.91 -10.03 2.67
N PHE A 79 -9.74 -8.76 3.05
CA PHE A 79 -10.55 -7.64 2.56
C PHE A 79 -9.94 -6.94 1.33
N HIS A 80 -8.72 -7.33 0.93
CA HIS A 80 -8.12 -6.85 -0.31
C HIS A 80 -8.93 -7.36 -1.52
N PRO A 81 -9.16 -6.56 -2.59
CA PRO A 81 -9.95 -6.99 -3.76
C PRO A 81 -9.44 -8.24 -4.49
N HIS A 82 -8.14 -8.51 -4.37
CA HIS A 82 -7.50 -9.72 -4.90
C HIS A 82 -7.40 -10.87 -3.89
N GLY A 83 -7.99 -10.73 -2.70
CA GLY A 83 -7.92 -11.72 -1.63
C GLY A 83 -6.63 -11.67 -0.80
N LYS A 84 -6.59 -12.55 0.20
CA LYS A 84 -5.48 -12.71 1.15
C LYS A 84 -4.34 -13.52 0.56
N GLU A 85 -3.11 -13.13 0.88
CA GLU A 85 -1.89 -13.87 0.55
C GLU A 85 -0.94 -13.97 1.74
N ASN A 86 -0.14 -15.03 1.78
CA ASN A 86 0.87 -15.25 2.83
C ASN A 86 2.27 -14.74 2.44
N VAL A 87 2.36 -13.99 1.34
CA VAL A 87 3.59 -13.37 0.84
C VAL A 87 3.44 -11.85 0.81
N PRO A 88 4.49 -11.09 1.14
CA PRO A 88 4.39 -9.64 1.22
C PRO A 88 4.33 -9.06 -0.18
N TRP A 89 3.41 -8.13 -0.40
CA TRP A 89 3.29 -7.37 -1.65
C TRP A 89 4.18 -6.15 -1.67
N PHE A 90 4.44 -5.55 -0.52
CA PHE A 90 5.37 -4.44 -0.39
C PHE A 90 6.36 -4.65 0.75
N GLU A 91 7.50 -4.00 0.64
CA GLU A 91 8.44 -3.78 1.72
C GLU A 91 8.57 -2.28 2.02
N ILE A 92 8.66 -1.94 3.30
CA ILE A 92 8.83 -0.58 3.81
C ILE A 92 10.33 -0.34 4.06
N HIS A 93 10.86 0.76 3.49
CA HIS A 93 12.25 1.21 3.66
C HIS A 93 12.27 2.70 4.05
N ASP A 94 13.23 3.14 4.87
CA ASP A 94 13.31 4.52 5.41
C ASP A 94 13.96 5.58 4.51
#